data_AF-A0A7C8BS93-F1
#
_entry.id   AF-A0A7C8BS93-F1
#
_cell.length_a   1.000
_cell.length_b   1.000
_cell.length_c   1.000
_cell.angle_alpha   90.00
_cell.angle_beta   90.00
_cell.angle_gamma   90.00
#
_symmetry.space_group_name_H-M   'P 1'
#
loop_
_entity.id
_entity.type
_entity.pdbx_description
1 polymer ?
#
loop_
_entity_poly.entity_id
_entity_poly.type
_entity_poly.pdbx_seq_one_letter_code
_entity_poly.pdbx_strand_id
1 'polypeptide(L)'
;MEMQYVTGRMCMMKTNMMNGTVEQRRRWARGALASALAATLALSGCAGGTYGDNAAESGGAAGEGGAAGEGGGAAASAEAVDWDALIDIAGMDFAYSDRDKDASYDTASATKIALSGAGATVEGDGAAVDGSTVTITAAGTYVVSGELTDGALVVSATDQDKVQVVLAGATIRNADGAALNVQQADKVFITLADGSQNTLADGAAYTLADGEDEPNAVLFSKDDLTINGSGALTVEGNYRHGVNSKDDLVITGGTLTVTAKEDGLRGKDCVKIADGSFTVTAGGDGVKSSNDEDPTRGLVSIDGGTFAMDVQDDGVQAATYLRIAGGEGIVKAADHALRSEVEAAMTGGSFTVEAGGKGVNAETCFTMDGGTLNVTGSEEGIEAEEVIVNDGELNIVASDDGINAAVAERSDESADAEGSSAASNAAGMSAEGGEPQPQGETPDGNGAPDGSGVPDGAPDGAMPQDGQAPEPPEGFDGQMPDGTMPDLPEGEVPTMPEDGQMPEPPEGFDGQMPERPEGAEGGQMPRAAAATWPTWAAQAVLWAPTRARIASSRSMAAR
;
A
#
# COMPACT_ATOMS: atom_id res chain seq x y z
N MET A 1 46.76 -19.31 26.71
CA MET A 1 46.56 -17.89 27.03
C MET A 1 47.76 -17.12 26.51
N GLU A 2 47.52 -15.98 25.88
CA GLU A 2 48.47 -15.15 25.09
C GLU A 2 48.88 -15.71 23.72
N MET A 3 47.98 -15.58 22.72
CA MET A 3 48.33 -15.15 21.34
C MET A 3 47.08 -14.99 20.44
N GLN A 4 46.07 -14.22 20.88
CA GLN A 4 44.94 -13.83 20.00
C GLN A 4 44.40 -12.40 20.25
N TYR A 5 45.23 -11.48 20.75
CA TYR A 5 44.78 -10.11 21.10
C TYR A 5 45.48 -8.96 20.36
N VAL A 6 46.01 -9.20 19.15
CA VAL A 6 46.71 -8.12 18.38
C VAL A 6 46.16 -7.86 16.98
N THR A 7 45.21 -8.65 16.47
CA THR A 7 44.66 -8.42 15.11
C THR A 7 43.34 -7.64 15.08
N GLY A 8 42.65 -7.49 16.22
CA GLY A 8 41.34 -6.80 16.31
C GLY A 8 41.38 -5.29 16.56
N ARG A 9 42.55 -4.67 16.81
CA ARG A 9 42.67 -3.22 17.09
C ARG A 9 43.29 -2.39 15.96
N MET A 10 43.66 -3.00 14.84
CA MET A 10 44.24 -2.27 13.71
C MET A 10 43.25 -2.04 12.55
N CYS A 11 42.06 -2.67 12.60
CA CYS A 11 40.98 -2.47 11.61
C CYS A 11 39.96 -1.38 12.02
N MET A 12 39.86 -1.02 13.30
CA MET A 12 38.96 0.05 13.79
C MET A 12 39.58 1.46 13.84
N MET A 13 40.88 1.62 13.55
CA MET A 13 41.54 2.94 13.56
C MET A 13 41.77 3.53 12.17
N LYS A 14 41.45 2.82 11.08
CA LYS A 14 41.47 3.37 9.71
C LYS A 14 40.11 3.86 9.21
N THR A 15 39.01 3.47 9.85
CA THR A 15 37.65 3.92 9.51
C THR A 15 37.33 5.30 10.07
N ASN A 16 38.03 5.76 11.13
CA ASN A 16 37.79 7.07 11.76
C ASN A 16 38.58 8.26 11.17
N MET A 17 39.40 8.06 10.13
CA MET A 17 40.09 9.16 9.44
C MET A 17 39.59 9.44 8.02
N MET A 18 38.64 8.65 7.50
CA MET A 18 38.04 8.89 6.17
C MET A 18 36.61 9.48 6.23
N ASN A 19 35.92 9.40 7.37
CA ASN A 19 34.60 10.05 7.53
C ASN A 19 34.68 11.58 7.75
N GLY A 20 35.79 12.11 8.26
CA GLY A 20 35.95 13.55 8.47
C GLY A 20 36.18 14.37 7.19
N THR A 21 36.45 13.73 6.05
CA THR A 21 36.74 14.41 4.77
C THR A 21 35.60 14.30 3.76
N VAL A 22 34.66 13.36 3.97
CA VAL A 22 33.43 13.20 3.15
C VAL A 22 32.33 14.14 3.65
N GLU A 23 32.23 14.38 4.96
CA GLU A 23 31.27 15.33 5.55
C GLU A 23 31.54 16.81 5.21
N GLN A 24 32.78 17.18 4.85
CA GLN A 24 33.11 18.54 4.42
C GLN A 24 32.81 18.82 2.94
N ARG A 25 32.61 17.77 2.12
CA ARG A 25 32.18 17.92 0.72
C ARG A 25 30.66 17.99 0.55
N ARG A 26 29.89 17.52 1.54
CA ARG A 26 28.40 17.55 1.56
C ARG A 26 27.77 18.90 1.95
N ARG A 27 28.55 19.95 2.25
CA ARG A 27 28.03 21.30 2.59
C ARG A 27 28.14 22.35 1.48
N TRP A 28 28.65 22.00 0.30
CA TRP A 28 28.84 22.94 -0.83
C TRP A 28 27.93 22.68 -2.05
N ALA A 29 27.06 21.66 -1.99
CA ALA A 29 26.10 21.35 -3.05
C ALA A 29 24.64 21.71 -2.67
N ARG A 30 24.45 22.70 -1.79
CA ARG A 30 23.14 23.33 -1.52
C ARG A 30 23.18 24.75 -2.07
N GLY A 31 22.84 24.89 -3.35
CA GLY A 31 22.72 26.19 -4.00
C GLY A 31 22.76 26.08 -5.52
N ALA A 32 21.60 26.35 -6.13
CA ALA A 32 21.34 26.45 -7.57
C ALA A 32 21.02 25.13 -8.30
N LEU A 33 19.72 24.89 -8.53
CA LEU A 33 19.22 24.97 -9.91
C LEU A 33 17.72 25.30 -9.91
N ALA A 34 17.43 26.60 -10.05
CA ALA A 34 16.15 27.09 -10.52
C ALA A 34 16.38 27.69 -11.92
N SER A 35 15.49 27.35 -12.85
CA SER A 35 15.19 28.08 -14.09
C SER A 35 16.25 28.11 -15.20
N ALA A 36 16.00 27.37 -16.29
CA ALA A 36 16.29 27.86 -17.65
C ALA A 36 15.52 27.06 -18.73
N LEU A 37 14.28 27.46 -18.96
CA LEU A 37 13.57 27.22 -20.22
C LEU A 37 14.15 28.16 -21.29
N ALA A 38 14.76 27.63 -22.37
CA ALA A 38 14.94 28.38 -23.61
C ALA A 38 15.16 27.45 -24.81
N ALA A 39 14.31 27.67 -25.81
CA ALA A 39 14.16 26.97 -27.07
C ALA A 39 15.41 26.91 -27.96
N THR A 40 15.55 25.78 -28.68
CA THR A 40 15.86 25.80 -30.12
C THR A 40 15.14 24.64 -30.83
N LEU A 41 14.10 24.97 -31.59
CA LEU A 41 13.55 24.13 -32.64
C LEU A 41 14.57 24.00 -33.79
N ALA A 42 14.89 22.77 -34.18
CA ALA A 42 15.34 22.46 -35.53
C ALA A 42 14.67 21.17 -35.99
N LEU A 43 13.71 21.32 -36.91
CA LEU A 43 13.11 20.22 -37.65
C LEU A 43 14.20 19.47 -38.43
N SER A 44 14.18 18.14 -38.34
CA SER A 44 14.58 17.26 -39.43
C SER A 44 13.79 15.97 -39.30
N GLY A 45 12.75 15.86 -40.13
CA GLY A 45 12.04 14.61 -40.32
C GLY A 45 12.86 13.64 -41.18
N CYS A 46 12.66 12.35 -40.97
CA CYS A 46 11.96 11.50 -41.95
C CYS A 46 11.95 10.04 -41.51
N ALA A 47 10.82 9.42 -41.85
CA ALA A 47 10.64 8.03 -42.24
C ALA A 47 10.67 6.96 -41.14
N GLY A 48 9.45 6.51 -40.83
CA GLY A 48 9.22 5.24 -40.15
C GLY A 48 9.60 4.03 -40.99
N GLY A 49 9.75 2.91 -40.30
CA GLY A 49 9.89 1.59 -40.87
C GLY A 49 9.11 0.60 -40.01
N THR A 50 7.91 0.26 -40.47
CA THR A 50 7.28 -1.03 -40.18
C THR A 50 7.94 -2.08 -41.07
N TYR A 51 8.25 -3.27 -40.54
CA TYR A 51 8.35 -4.54 -41.28
C TYR A 51 8.50 -5.63 -40.19
N GLY A 52 7.72 -6.70 -40.12
CA GLY A 52 7.03 -7.41 -41.19
C GLY A 52 7.77 -8.72 -41.43
N ASP A 53 7.25 -9.77 -40.79
CA ASP A 53 7.69 -11.16 -40.83
C ASP A 53 7.90 -11.71 -42.26
N ASN A 54 8.92 -12.56 -42.44
CA ASN A 54 8.81 -13.83 -43.18
C ASN A 54 10.15 -14.59 -43.25
N ALA A 55 10.07 -15.85 -42.82
CA ALA A 55 11.07 -16.89 -43.03
C ALA A 55 11.06 -17.43 -44.48
N ALA A 56 12.24 -17.76 -45.02
CA ALA A 56 12.49 -18.97 -45.82
C ALA A 56 13.98 -19.10 -46.21
N GLU A 57 14.46 -20.35 -46.16
CA GLU A 57 15.83 -20.85 -46.34
C GLU A 57 16.45 -20.64 -47.73
N SER A 58 17.79 -20.58 -47.80
CA SER A 58 18.62 -21.44 -48.68
C SER A 58 20.12 -21.07 -48.67
N GLY A 59 20.94 -22.00 -48.15
CA GLY A 59 22.27 -22.45 -48.61
C GLY A 59 23.31 -21.51 -49.28
N GLY A 60 24.54 -21.56 -48.76
CA GLY A 60 25.75 -21.27 -49.53
C GLY A 60 26.96 -20.82 -48.68
N ALA A 61 28.02 -21.61 -48.67
CA ALA A 61 29.24 -21.38 -47.88
C ALA A 61 30.30 -20.49 -48.57
N ALA A 62 31.13 -19.89 -47.70
CA ALA A 62 32.53 -19.46 -47.85
C ALA A 62 32.85 -18.08 -48.48
N GLY A 63 33.61 -17.28 -47.70
CA GLY A 63 34.39 -16.14 -48.19
C GLY A 63 34.89 -15.22 -47.08
N GLU A 64 36.09 -15.46 -46.56
CA GLU A 64 36.86 -14.49 -45.77
C GLU A 64 37.19 -13.22 -46.58
N GLY A 65 37.13 -12.06 -45.94
CA GLY A 65 37.63 -10.80 -46.49
C GLY A 65 37.38 -9.64 -45.53
N GLY A 66 38.34 -9.37 -44.66
CA GLY A 66 38.28 -8.27 -43.69
C GLY A 66 38.28 -6.88 -44.34
N ALA A 67 37.60 -5.95 -43.68
CA ALA A 67 37.94 -4.54 -43.68
C ALA A 67 37.35 -3.90 -42.42
N ALA A 68 38.23 -3.29 -41.64
CA ALA A 68 37.90 -2.49 -40.47
C ALA A 68 36.96 -1.34 -40.85
N GLY A 69 35.88 -1.19 -40.09
CA GLY A 69 35.08 0.02 -40.03
C GLY A 69 35.02 0.49 -38.59
N GLU A 70 35.90 1.42 -38.22
CA GLU A 70 35.71 2.28 -37.06
C GLU A 70 34.47 3.16 -37.32
N GLY A 71 33.30 2.64 -36.99
CA GLY A 71 32.09 3.41 -36.80
C GLY A 71 32.01 3.78 -35.34
N GLY A 72 32.70 4.84 -34.93
CA GLY A 72 32.48 5.52 -33.66
C GLY A 72 31.11 6.20 -33.67
N GLY A 73 30.05 5.39 -33.61
CA GLY A 73 28.76 5.87 -33.13
C GLY A 73 28.91 6.08 -31.64
N ALA A 74 28.93 7.34 -31.20
CA ALA A 74 28.67 7.65 -29.82
C ALA A 74 27.27 7.11 -29.51
N ALA A 75 27.20 5.91 -28.95
CA ALA A 75 26.05 5.54 -28.14
C ALA A 75 25.91 6.69 -27.14
N ALA A 76 24.78 7.40 -27.18
CA ALA A 76 24.39 8.20 -26.05
C ALA A 76 24.41 7.22 -24.87
N SER A 77 25.39 7.37 -23.98
CA SER A 77 25.39 6.62 -22.74
C SER A 77 24.07 7.00 -22.07
N ALA A 78 23.17 6.03 -21.89
CA ALA A 78 22.18 6.15 -20.83
C ALA A 78 22.95 6.58 -19.58
N GLU A 79 22.55 7.69 -18.97
CA GLU A 79 23.20 8.09 -17.72
C GLU A 79 22.96 6.95 -16.74
N ALA A 80 24.04 6.40 -16.18
CA ALA A 80 23.91 5.32 -15.21
C ALA A 80 23.09 5.83 -14.03
N VAL A 81 22.06 5.09 -13.65
CA VAL A 81 21.21 5.43 -12.51
C VAL A 81 22.05 5.41 -11.23
N ASP A 82 21.95 6.47 -10.42
CA ASP A 82 22.60 6.55 -9.10
C ASP A 82 21.68 5.90 -8.05
N TRP A 83 21.64 4.58 -8.02
CA TRP A 83 20.76 3.80 -7.14
C TRP A 83 20.95 4.14 -5.65
N ASP A 84 22.19 4.39 -5.21
CA ASP A 84 22.53 4.80 -3.84
C ASP A 84 21.86 6.14 -3.42
N ALA A 85 21.47 6.98 -4.39
CA ALA A 85 20.79 8.24 -4.12
C ALA A 85 19.26 8.09 -3.99
N LEU A 86 18.71 6.97 -4.45
CA LEU A 86 17.28 6.68 -4.43
C LEU A 86 16.82 6.01 -3.14
N ILE A 87 17.75 5.58 -2.28
CA ILE A 87 17.41 4.84 -1.06
C ILE A 87 18.33 5.19 0.13
N ASP A 88 17.71 5.41 1.29
CA ASP A 88 18.37 5.59 2.58
C ASP A 88 17.63 4.77 3.65
N ILE A 89 17.82 3.44 3.63
CA ILE A 89 17.19 2.49 4.56
C ILE A 89 17.46 2.88 6.02
N ALA A 90 18.62 3.46 6.33
CA ALA A 90 18.96 3.87 7.70
C ALA A 90 18.16 5.09 8.18
N GLY A 91 17.65 5.90 7.26
CA GLY A 91 16.78 7.04 7.52
C GLY A 91 15.28 6.70 7.53
N MET A 92 14.89 5.55 6.99
CA MET A 92 13.48 5.12 6.93
C MET A 92 12.89 4.84 8.33
N ASP A 93 11.63 5.23 8.52
CA ASP A 93 10.88 4.97 9.75
C ASP A 93 9.98 3.74 9.63
N PHE A 94 10.44 2.60 10.19
CA PHE A 94 9.65 1.37 10.30
C PHE A 94 8.80 1.32 11.58
N ALA A 95 8.85 2.33 12.44
CA ALA A 95 8.12 2.30 13.69
C ALA A 95 6.63 2.60 13.49
N TYR A 96 5.83 2.12 14.44
CA TYR A 96 4.43 2.50 14.61
C TYR A 96 4.34 3.29 15.90
N SER A 97 3.71 4.46 15.86
CA SER A 97 3.51 5.25 17.07
C SER A 97 2.57 4.51 18.04
N ASP A 98 2.67 4.84 19.33
CA ASP A 98 1.74 4.29 20.33
C ASP A 98 0.29 4.65 19.98
N ARG A 99 0.07 5.82 19.35
CA ARG A 99 -1.26 6.24 18.94
C ARG A 99 -1.80 5.45 17.76
N ASP A 100 -0.95 4.99 16.85
CA ASP A 100 -1.39 4.14 15.72
C ASP A 100 -1.96 2.80 16.21
N LYS A 101 -1.38 2.28 17.29
CA LYS A 101 -1.78 1.01 17.93
C LYS A 101 -2.94 1.17 18.91
N ASP A 102 -3.19 2.38 19.38
CA ASP A 102 -4.23 2.68 20.35
C ASP A 102 -5.60 2.83 19.68
N ALA A 103 -6.32 1.72 19.58
CA ALA A 103 -7.70 1.68 19.11
C ALA A 103 -8.73 2.05 20.19
N SER A 104 -8.30 2.44 21.40
CA SER A 104 -9.23 2.76 22.48
C SER A 104 -9.93 4.09 22.26
N TYR A 105 -11.17 4.18 22.76
CA TYR A 105 -11.98 5.40 22.76
C TYR A 105 -13.02 5.35 23.88
N ASP A 106 -13.42 6.52 24.37
CA ASP A 106 -14.55 6.66 25.31
C ASP A 106 -15.81 7.11 24.58
N THR A 107 -16.76 6.19 24.42
CA THR A 107 -18.06 6.45 23.79
C THR A 107 -18.88 7.52 24.52
N ALA A 108 -18.65 7.75 25.83
CA ALA A 108 -19.41 8.73 26.59
C ALA A 108 -19.01 10.18 26.28
N SER A 109 -17.73 10.42 25.97
CA SER A 109 -17.21 11.73 25.62
C SER A 109 -17.13 11.98 24.10
N ALA A 110 -17.26 10.94 23.29
CA ALA A 110 -17.18 11.05 21.83
C ALA A 110 -18.40 11.78 21.25
N THR A 111 -18.18 12.53 20.16
CA THR A 111 -19.26 13.04 19.33
C THR A 111 -19.86 11.87 18.55
N LYS A 112 -21.18 11.69 18.61
CA LYS A 112 -21.87 10.59 17.92
C LYS A 112 -22.47 11.08 16.62
N ILE A 113 -22.21 10.35 15.55
CA ILE A 113 -22.76 10.58 14.21
C ILE A 113 -23.64 9.37 13.87
N ALA A 114 -24.95 9.56 13.88
CA ALA A 114 -25.90 8.52 13.51
C ALA A 114 -26.43 8.80 12.10
N LEU A 115 -26.06 7.94 11.15
CA LEU A 115 -26.44 7.99 9.75
C LEU A 115 -27.83 7.37 9.56
N SER A 116 -28.69 8.02 8.77
CA SER A 116 -30.11 7.66 8.62
C SER A 116 -30.63 7.80 7.19
N GLY A 117 -30.10 6.99 6.27
CA GLY A 117 -30.48 6.95 4.86
C GLY A 117 -29.93 8.15 4.08
N ALA A 118 -30.73 9.21 3.95
CA ALA A 118 -30.39 10.38 3.15
C ALA A 118 -29.73 11.53 3.96
N GLY A 119 -29.31 11.28 5.19
CA GLY A 119 -28.73 12.29 6.07
C GLY A 119 -28.19 11.69 7.37
N ALA A 120 -27.86 12.55 8.32
CA ALA A 120 -27.31 12.14 9.61
C ALA A 120 -27.77 13.05 10.75
N THR A 121 -27.56 12.59 11.98
CA THR A 121 -27.70 13.39 13.20
C THR A 121 -26.39 13.39 13.97
N VAL A 122 -26.07 14.52 14.59
CA VAL A 122 -24.84 14.71 15.39
C VAL A 122 -25.23 15.02 16.84
N GLU A 123 -24.68 14.26 17.77
CA GLU A 123 -24.75 14.51 19.21
C GLU A 123 -23.33 14.78 19.73
N GLY A 124 -22.99 16.04 19.96
CA GLY A 124 -21.66 16.50 20.35
C GLY A 124 -21.20 17.70 19.54
N ASP A 125 -19.94 18.08 19.68
CA ASP A 125 -19.32 19.21 19.00
C ASP A 125 -18.37 18.75 17.88
N GLY A 126 -17.94 19.69 17.03
CA GLY A 126 -16.89 19.47 16.04
C GLY A 126 -17.29 18.72 14.77
N ALA A 127 -18.58 18.39 14.59
CA ALA A 127 -19.13 17.89 13.34
C ALA A 127 -20.43 18.63 12.96
N ALA A 128 -20.63 18.85 11.67
CA ALA A 128 -21.82 19.49 11.11
C ALA A 128 -22.41 18.64 9.99
N VAL A 129 -23.72 18.76 9.76
CA VAL A 129 -24.44 18.06 8.69
C VAL A 129 -25.00 19.08 7.72
N ASP A 130 -24.72 18.91 6.43
CA ASP A 130 -25.34 19.63 5.33
C ASP A 130 -25.88 18.63 4.31
N GLY A 131 -27.21 18.46 4.29
CA GLY A 131 -27.87 17.43 3.49
C GLY A 131 -27.39 16.02 3.85
N SER A 132 -26.77 15.33 2.88
CA SER A 132 -26.16 14.01 3.06
C SER A 132 -24.66 14.07 3.33
N THR A 133 -24.07 15.24 3.53
CA THR A 133 -22.65 15.39 3.87
C THR A 133 -22.50 15.66 5.36
N VAL A 134 -21.63 14.89 6.02
CA VAL A 134 -21.20 15.15 7.40
C VAL A 134 -19.76 15.63 7.37
N THR A 135 -19.49 16.82 7.92
CA THR A 135 -18.14 17.41 7.95
C THR A 135 -17.64 17.51 9.38
N ILE A 136 -16.52 16.86 9.66
CA ILE A 136 -15.75 16.96 10.91
C ILE A 136 -14.71 18.07 10.75
N THR A 137 -14.68 19.04 11.67
CA THR A 137 -13.86 20.25 11.54
C THR A 137 -12.93 20.53 12.72
N ALA A 138 -12.83 19.61 13.68
CA ALA A 138 -11.99 19.78 14.86
C ALA A 138 -11.35 18.44 15.29
N ALA A 139 -10.26 18.53 16.06
CA ALA A 139 -9.73 17.37 16.76
C ALA A 139 -10.77 16.75 17.69
N GLY A 140 -10.77 15.42 17.77
CA GLY A 140 -11.69 14.69 18.65
C GLY A 140 -11.93 13.25 18.21
N THR A 141 -12.83 12.59 18.94
CA THR A 141 -13.28 11.23 18.63
C THR A 141 -14.74 11.27 18.16
N TYR A 142 -15.00 10.64 17.02
CA TYR A 142 -16.28 10.65 16.33
C TYR A 142 -16.76 9.22 16.12
N VAL A 143 -17.82 8.81 16.81
CA VAL A 143 -18.39 7.47 16.68
C VAL A 143 -19.48 7.49 15.62
N VAL A 144 -19.23 6.83 14.50
CA VAL A 144 -20.11 6.80 13.32
C VAL A 144 -20.84 5.45 13.27
N SER A 145 -22.15 5.49 13.11
CA SER A 145 -22.99 4.29 13.01
C SER A 145 -24.20 4.51 12.12
N GLY A 146 -24.81 3.43 11.61
CA GLY A 146 -25.98 3.51 10.74
C GLY A 146 -25.61 3.53 9.26
N GLU A 147 -26.53 3.98 8.42
CA GLU A 147 -26.36 3.96 6.97
C GLU A 147 -26.57 5.34 6.34
N LEU A 148 -25.67 5.72 5.43
CA LEU A 148 -25.80 6.85 4.51
C LEU A 148 -25.79 6.27 3.09
N THR A 149 -26.94 6.33 2.42
CA THR A 149 -27.15 5.64 1.13
C THR A 149 -26.51 6.36 -0.06
N ASP A 150 -26.34 7.67 0.07
CA ASP A 150 -25.69 8.51 -0.93
C ASP A 150 -25.23 9.83 -0.29
N GLY A 151 -23.97 9.90 0.11
CA GLY A 151 -23.38 11.06 0.77
C GLY A 151 -21.97 10.77 1.31
N ALA A 152 -21.35 11.77 1.90
CA ALA A 152 -19.94 11.70 2.29
C ALA A 152 -19.74 11.99 3.78
N LEU A 153 -18.75 11.32 4.37
CA LEU A 153 -18.11 11.74 5.62
C LEU A 153 -16.80 12.48 5.26
N VAL A 154 -16.72 13.76 5.61
CA VAL A 154 -15.58 14.62 5.28
C VAL A 154 -14.84 14.99 6.56
N VAL A 155 -13.52 14.88 6.56
CA VAL A 155 -12.65 15.45 7.60
C VAL A 155 -11.93 16.66 7.02
N SER A 156 -12.19 17.83 7.58
CA SER A 156 -11.60 19.12 7.19
C SER A 156 -11.30 19.90 8.47
N ALA A 157 -10.37 19.38 9.25
CA ALA A 157 -9.87 19.99 10.49
C ALA A 157 -8.64 20.87 10.18
N THR A 158 -7.93 21.34 11.21
CA THR A 158 -6.67 22.04 10.99
C THR A 158 -5.51 21.08 10.74
N ASP A 159 -4.40 21.56 10.16
CA ASP A 159 -3.17 20.78 9.93
C ASP A 159 -2.42 20.38 11.22
N GLN A 160 -2.94 20.74 12.40
CA GLN A 160 -2.42 20.32 13.71
C GLN A 160 -3.38 19.36 14.42
N ASP A 161 -4.59 19.14 13.88
CA ASP A 161 -5.63 18.38 14.55
C ASP A 161 -5.51 16.89 14.23
N LYS A 162 -5.49 16.08 15.29
CA LYS A 162 -5.65 14.62 15.19
C LYS A 162 -7.11 14.24 15.35
N VAL A 163 -7.65 13.51 14.39
CA VAL A 163 -9.07 13.11 14.36
C VAL A 163 -9.16 11.60 14.42
N GLN A 164 -9.96 11.07 15.35
CA GLN A 164 -10.29 9.65 15.42
C GLN A 164 -11.73 9.43 14.97
N VAL A 165 -11.90 8.78 13.82
CA VAL A 165 -13.21 8.34 13.31
C VAL A 165 -13.37 6.87 13.67
N VAL A 166 -14.29 6.58 14.58
CA VAL A 166 -14.63 5.22 15.00
C VAL A 166 -15.81 4.73 14.15
N LEU A 167 -15.58 3.74 13.29
CA LEU A 167 -16.64 3.10 12.52
C LEU A 167 -17.26 1.97 13.36
N ALA A 168 -18.50 2.18 13.80
CA ALA A 168 -19.22 1.32 14.73
C ALA A 168 -20.51 0.77 14.11
N GLY A 169 -20.39 0.06 12.99
CA GLY A 169 -21.52 -0.43 12.20
C GLY A 169 -22.01 0.61 11.20
N ALA A 170 -21.07 1.31 10.55
CA ALA A 170 -21.35 2.37 9.59
C ALA A 170 -21.32 1.84 8.15
N THR A 171 -22.35 2.15 7.37
CA THR A 171 -22.36 1.98 5.92
C THR A 171 -22.45 3.36 5.26
N ILE A 172 -21.45 3.73 4.47
CA ILE A 172 -21.43 5.01 3.75
C ILE A 172 -21.22 4.70 2.28
N ARG A 173 -22.16 5.16 1.46
CA ARG A 173 -22.10 5.07 0.00
C ARG A 173 -22.16 6.47 -0.57
N ASN A 174 -21.34 6.76 -1.57
CA ASN A 174 -21.37 8.03 -2.30
C ASN A 174 -21.27 7.75 -3.80
N ALA A 175 -22.34 7.98 -4.55
CA ALA A 175 -22.39 7.63 -5.97
C ALA A 175 -21.57 8.60 -6.85
N ASP A 176 -21.22 9.77 -6.34
CA ASP A 176 -20.58 10.86 -7.10
C ASP A 176 -19.18 11.23 -6.55
N GLY A 177 -18.65 10.50 -5.57
CA GLY A 177 -17.38 10.79 -4.93
C GLY A 177 -16.95 9.78 -3.87
N ALA A 178 -15.95 10.16 -3.08
CA ALA A 178 -15.44 9.34 -1.97
C ALA A 178 -16.47 9.21 -0.84
N ALA A 179 -16.56 8.02 -0.23
CA ALA A 179 -17.40 7.77 0.93
C ALA A 179 -16.82 8.45 2.18
N LEU A 180 -15.49 8.38 2.36
CA LEU A 180 -14.78 9.08 3.42
C LEU A 180 -13.62 9.88 2.80
N ASN A 181 -13.69 11.20 2.92
CA ASN A 181 -12.74 12.13 2.31
C ASN A 181 -12.05 12.98 3.38
N VAL A 182 -10.77 12.71 3.65
CA VAL A 182 -9.94 13.53 4.52
C VAL A 182 -9.24 14.58 3.65
N GLN A 183 -9.72 15.82 3.78
CA GLN A 183 -9.21 16.97 3.05
C GLN A 183 -8.06 17.66 3.79
N GLN A 184 -8.11 17.65 5.13
CA GLN A 184 -7.10 18.25 5.98
C GLN A 184 -7.20 17.75 7.43
N ALA A 185 -6.07 17.34 8.00
CA ALA A 185 -5.80 17.04 9.40
C ALA A 185 -4.26 17.00 9.62
N ASP A 186 -3.78 16.83 10.86
CA ASP A 186 -2.41 16.34 11.10
C ASP A 186 -2.33 14.83 10.85
N LYS A 187 -3.32 14.10 11.38
CA LYS A 187 -3.46 12.66 11.18
C LYS A 187 -4.87 12.19 11.45
N VAL A 188 -5.38 11.28 10.63
CA VAL A 188 -6.69 10.65 10.84
C VAL A 188 -6.54 9.18 11.22
N PHE A 189 -7.23 8.78 12.29
CA PHE A 189 -7.32 7.41 12.74
C PHE A 189 -8.72 6.87 12.41
N ILE A 190 -8.79 5.88 11.54
CA ILE A 190 -9.99 5.09 11.27
C ILE A 190 -9.96 3.88 12.19
N THR A 191 -10.71 3.96 13.28
CA THR A 191 -10.81 2.88 14.26
C THR A 191 -12.01 2.00 13.95
N LEU A 192 -11.78 0.73 13.65
CA LEU A 192 -12.82 -0.27 13.44
C LEU A 192 -13.27 -0.83 14.79
N ALA A 193 -14.45 -0.41 15.25
CA ALA A 193 -14.97 -0.82 16.55
C ALA A 193 -15.09 -2.35 16.65
N ASP A 194 -14.83 -2.90 17.83
CA ASP A 194 -14.85 -4.34 18.03
C ASP A 194 -16.21 -4.96 17.66
N GLY A 195 -16.18 -6.08 16.94
CA GLY A 195 -17.36 -6.78 16.44
C GLY A 195 -18.21 -6.02 15.40
N SER A 196 -17.79 -4.82 14.97
CA SER A 196 -18.52 -4.04 13.97
C SER A 196 -18.27 -4.57 12.55
N GLN A 197 -19.25 -4.34 11.67
CA GLN A 197 -19.10 -4.49 10.22
C GLN A 197 -19.38 -3.14 9.58
N ASN A 198 -18.41 -2.62 8.85
CA ASN A 198 -18.48 -1.31 8.24
C ASN A 198 -18.31 -1.45 6.73
N THR A 199 -18.98 -0.61 5.97
CA THR A 199 -18.89 -0.59 4.51
C THR A 199 -18.68 0.85 4.03
N LEU A 200 -17.66 1.05 3.21
CA LEU A 200 -17.47 2.28 2.46
C LEU A 200 -17.55 1.94 0.97
N ALA A 201 -18.29 2.71 0.19
CA ALA A 201 -18.42 2.49 -1.25
C ALA A 201 -18.51 3.82 -2.01
N ASP A 202 -17.80 3.93 -3.12
CA ASP A 202 -17.83 5.09 -4.01
C ASP A 202 -18.60 4.82 -5.31
N GLY A 203 -18.68 5.85 -6.14
CA GLY A 203 -19.22 5.81 -7.49
C GLY A 203 -18.24 5.30 -8.52
N ALA A 204 -18.72 4.97 -9.73
CA ALA A 204 -17.85 4.54 -10.83
C ALA A 204 -17.07 5.70 -11.49
N ALA A 205 -17.43 6.94 -11.19
CA ALA A 205 -16.81 8.14 -11.75
C ALA A 205 -17.01 9.32 -10.80
N TYR A 206 -16.00 10.16 -10.65
CA TYR A 206 -16.09 11.40 -9.86
C TYR A 206 -16.13 12.61 -10.78
N THR A 207 -16.88 13.63 -10.37
CA THR A 207 -16.83 14.94 -11.03
C THR A 207 -15.83 15.82 -10.31
N LEU A 208 -14.64 15.97 -10.90
CA LEU A 208 -13.54 16.76 -10.35
C LEU A 208 -13.45 18.13 -11.04
N ALA A 209 -12.77 19.08 -10.40
CA ALA A 209 -12.49 20.37 -11.03
C ALA A 209 -11.44 20.21 -12.15
N ASP A 210 -11.43 21.15 -13.10
CA ASP A 210 -10.50 21.10 -14.24
C ASP A 210 -9.04 21.04 -13.76
N GLY A 211 -8.34 19.95 -14.08
CA GLY A 211 -6.95 19.73 -13.70
C GLY A 211 -6.74 19.06 -12.33
N GLU A 212 -7.81 18.70 -11.62
CA GLU A 212 -7.73 17.90 -10.40
C GLU A 212 -7.96 16.42 -10.71
N ASP A 213 -7.18 15.56 -10.05
CA ASP A 213 -7.28 14.10 -10.10
C ASP A 213 -7.76 13.51 -8.75
N GLU A 214 -8.03 14.38 -7.76
CA GLU A 214 -8.41 14.02 -6.40
C GLU A 214 -9.81 14.53 -5.98
N PRO A 215 -10.51 13.81 -5.09
CA PRO A 215 -10.14 12.52 -4.51
C PRO A 215 -10.20 11.37 -5.53
N ASN A 216 -9.43 10.30 -5.32
CA ASN A 216 -9.36 9.15 -6.24
C ASN A 216 -9.47 7.79 -5.53
N ALA A 217 -10.10 7.76 -4.36
CA ALA A 217 -10.35 6.55 -3.60
C ALA A 217 -11.68 6.60 -2.85
N VAL A 218 -12.15 5.44 -2.38
CA VAL A 218 -13.32 5.33 -1.49
C VAL A 218 -13.04 5.99 -0.15
N LEU A 219 -11.89 5.63 0.43
CA LEU A 219 -11.27 6.25 1.59
C LEU A 219 -10.04 6.99 1.10
N PHE A 220 -10.19 8.30 0.93
CA PHE A 220 -9.13 9.17 0.44
C PHE A 220 -8.64 10.09 1.55
N SER A 221 -7.33 10.27 1.64
CA SER A 221 -6.69 11.20 2.58
C SER A 221 -5.60 12.02 1.94
N LYS A 222 -5.64 13.34 2.14
CA LYS A 222 -4.54 14.24 1.81
C LYS A 222 -3.39 14.19 2.82
N ASP A 223 -3.65 13.68 4.02
CA ASP A 223 -2.69 13.61 5.12
C ASP A 223 -2.50 12.16 5.60
N ASP A 224 -1.68 11.97 6.63
CA ASP A 224 -1.43 10.68 7.28
C ASP A 224 -2.72 9.97 7.70
N LEU A 225 -2.79 8.69 7.36
CA LEU A 225 -3.92 7.83 7.65
C LEU A 225 -3.49 6.62 8.47
N THR A 226 -4.28 6.29 9.49
CA THR A 226 -4.14 5.03 10.22
C THR A 226 -5.44 4.26 10.27
N ILE A 227 -5.38 2.94 10.02
CA ILE A 227 -6.49 2.02 10.25
C ILE A 227 -6.11 1.09 11.41
N ASN A 228 -6.97 1.03 12.43
CA ASN A 228 -6.75 0.21 13.61
C ASN A 228 -8.04 -0.37 14.18
N GLY A 229 -7.96 -1.11 15.29
CA GLY A 229 -9.10 -1.81 15.90
C GLY A 229 -9.28 -3.23 15.35
N SER A 230 -10.29 -3.94 15.85
CA SER A 230 -10.55 -5.36 15.54
C SER A 230 -11.77 -5.59 14.65
N GLY A 231 -12.56 -4.55 14.37
CA GLY A 231 -13.74 -4.62 13.51
C GLY A 231 -13.43 -4.94 12.05
N ALA A 232 -14.49 -5.14 11.27
CA ALA A 232 -14.40 -5.38 9.83
C ALA A 232 -14.73 -4.12 9.03
N LEU A 233 -13.99 -3.91 7.93
CA LEU A 233 -14.21 -2.87 6.94
C LEU A 233 -14.23 -3.48 5.54
N THR A 234 -15.34 -3.29 4.84
CA THR A 234 -15.48 -3.57 3.42
C THR A 234 -15.34 -2.26 2.65
N VAL A 235 -14.42 -2.23 1.69
CA VAL A 235 -14.18 -1.09 0.79
C VAL A 235 -14.54 -1.51 -0.64
N GLU A 236 -15.55 -0.87 -1.21
CA GLU A 236 -16.05 -1.10 -2.57
C GLU A 236 -15.63 0.06 -3.48
N GLY A 237 -14.42 -0.02 -4.04
CA GLY A 237 -13.82 0.95 -4.97
C GLY A 237 -14.20 0.69 -6.41
N ASN A 238 -15.10 1.53 -6.91
CA ASN A 238 -15.66 1.50 -8.25
C ASN A 238 -15.02 2.56 -9.17
N TYR A 239 -14.41 3.62 -8.63
CA TYR A 239 -13.75 4.65 -9.43
C TYR A 239 -12.30 4.27 -9.77
N ARG A 240 -11.43 4.27 -8.75
CA ARG A 240 -9.99 4.02 -8.89
C ARG A 240 -9.50 3.16 -7.72
N HIS A 241 -8.89 3.77 -6.71
CA HIS A 241 -8.29 3.06 -5.58
C HIS A 241 -9.31 2.70 -4.49
N GLY A 242 -9.00 1.69 -3.68
CA GLY A 242 -9.77 1.38 -2.48
C GLY A 242 -9.49 2.39 -1.36
N VAL A 243 -8.28 2.35 -0.83
CA VAL A 243 -7.77 3.28 0.19
C VAL A 243 -6.56 4.01 -0.38
N ASN A 244 -6.53 5.34 -0.29
CA ASN A 244 -5.39 6.14 -0.71
C ASN A 244 -5.07 7.24 0.31
N SER A 245 -3.83 7.26 0.82
CA SER A 245 -3.25 8.42 1.50
C SER A 245 -2.16 9.05 0.63
N LYS A 246 -2.18 10.38 0.53
CA LYS A 246 -1.13 11.17 -0.12
C LYS A 246 0.16 11.27 0.71
N ASP A 247 0.14 10.79 1.95
CA ASP A 247 1.28 10.66 2.85
C ASP A 247 1.38 9.19 3.34
N ASP A 248 1.47 8.96 4.66
CA ASP A 248 1.63 7.62 5.24
C ASP A 248 0.27 6.87 5.35
N LEU A 249 0.25 5.61 4.93
CA LEU A 249 -0.81 4.66 5.30
C LEU A 249 -0.29 3.64 6.32
N VAL A 250 -0.81 3.70 7.53
CA VAL A 250 -0.46 2.77 8.61
C VAL A 250 -1.64 1.87 8.96
N ILE A 251 -1.42 0.56 9.04
CA ILE A 251 -2.45 -0.40 9.45
C ILE A 251 -1.93 -1.22 10.62
N THR A 252 -2.64 -1.19 11.74
CA THR A 252 -2.23 -1.91 12.97
C THR A 252 -3.19 -3.01 13.38
N GLY A 253 -4.31 -3.18 12.66
CA GLY A 253 -5.27 -4.26 12.87
C GLY A 253 -6.51 -4.12 12.01
N GLY A 254 -7.46 -5.05 12.22
CA GLY A 254 -8.77 -5.05 11.58
C GLY A 254 -8.92 -6.15 10.53
N THR A 255 -10.15 -6.38 10.08
CA THR A 255 -10.45 -7.24 8.92
C THR A 255 -10.84 -6.37 7.74
N LEU A 256 -9.97 -6.25 6.74
CA LEU A 256 -10.18 -5.41 5.56
C LEU A 256 -10.49 -6.28 4.35
N THR A 257 -11.66 -6.06 3.75
CA THR A 257 -12.01 -6.60 2.43
C THR A 257 -12.05 -5.44 1.44
N VAL A 258 -11.12 -5.40 0.51
CA VAL A 258 -10.96 -4.29 -0.44
C VAL A 258 -11.17 -4.80 -1.86
N THR A 259 -12.11 -4.18 -2.57
CA THR A 259 -12.23 -4.30 -4.03
C THR A 259 -11.91 -2.94 -4.63
N ALA A 260 -11.04 -2.86 -5.63
CA ALA A 260 -10.65 -1.62 -6.28
C ALA A 260 -10.51 -1.80 -7.80
N LYS A 261 -10.70 -0.71 -8.57
CA LYS A 261 -10.46 -0.70 -10.01
C LYS A 261 -8.99 -0.55 -10.37
N GLU A 262 -8.28 0.20 -9.55
CA GLU A 262 -6.83 0.34 -9.59
C GLU A 262 -6.31 -0.27 -8.28
N ASP A 263 -5.46 0.44 -7.54
CA ASP A 263 -4.80 -0.10 -6.35
C ASP A 263 -5.75 -0.34 -5.15
N GLY A 264 -5.49 -1.41 -4.40
CA GLY A 264 -6.22 -1.75 -3.18
C GLY A 264 -5.89 -0.81 -2.02
N LEU A 265 -4.66 -0.91 -1.50
CA LEU A 265 -4.16 -0.13 -0.37
C LEU A 265 -2.97 0.72 -0.82
N ARG A 266 -3.13 2.03 -0.88
CA ARG A 266 -2.11 2.96 -1.35
C ARG A 266 -1.74 4.00 -0.29
N GLY A 267 -0.44 4.17 -0.06
CA GLY A 267 0.11 5.27 0.73
C GLY A 267 1.33 5.82 0.01
N LYS A 268 1.31 7.10 -0.37
CA LYS A 268 2.36 7.69 -1.20
C LYS A 268 3.73 7.54 -0.52
N ASP A 269 3.83 7.96 0.74
CA ASP A 269 5.10 8.02 1.47
C ASP A 269 5.49 6.69 2.10
N CYS A 270 4.53 5.94 2.62
CA CYS A 270 4.71 4.55 2.99
C CYS A 270 3.39 3.78 3.11
N VAL A 271 3.48 2.46 3.05
CA VAL A 271 2.48 1.56 3.63
C VAL A 271 3.13 0.71 4.73
N LYS A 272 2.70 0.85 5.98
CA LYS A 272 3.20 0.07 7.12
C LYS A 272 2.09 -0.80 7.70
N ILE A 273 2.31 -2.11 7.76
CA ILE A 273 1.33 -3.09 8.25
C ILE A 273 1.89 -3.86 9.45
N ALA A 274 1.39 -3.54 10.65
CA ALA A 274 1.78 -4.24 11.87
C ALA A 274 1.01 -5.55 12.05
N ASP A 275 -0.28 -5.55 11.74
CA ASP A 275 -1.17 -6.71 11.85
C ASP A 275 -2.49 -6.45 11.09
N GLY A 276 -3.35 -7.47 10.98
CA GLY A 276 -4.68 -7.39 10.34
C GLY A 276 -4.98 -8.60 9.46
N SER A 277 -6.21 -8.68 8.94
CA SER A 277 -6.61 -9.69 7.95
C SER A 277 -7.07 -8.99 6.68
N PHE A 278 -6.43 -9.28 5.56
CA PHE A 278 -6.60 -8.58 4.29
C PHE A 278 -7.11 -9.53 3.21
N THR A 279 -8.26 -9.22 2.62
CA THR A 279 -8.72 -9.80 1.36
C THR A 279 -8.75 -8.67 0.33
N VAL A 280 -7.88 -8.73 -0.68
CA VAL A 280 -7.73 -7.64 -1.66
C VAL A 280 -7.96 -8.17 -3.07
N THR A 281 -8.88 -7.53 -3.79
CA THR A 281 -9.09 -7.71 -5.22
C THR A 281 -8.92 -6.36 -5.91
N ALA A 282 -7.86 -6.20 -6.68
CA ALA A 282 -7.48 -4.92 -7.28
C ALA A 282 -7.28 -5.09 -8.79
N GLY A 283 -7.70 -4.10 -9.56
CA GLY A 283 -7.37 -4.03 -10.99
C GLY A 283 -5.99 -3.42 -11.27
N GLY A 284 -5.39 -2.78 -10.27
CA GLY A 284 -3.97 -2.43 -10.21
C GLY A 284 -3.27 -3.23 -9.12
N ASP A 285 -2.48 -2.54 -8.30
CA ASP A 285 -1.67 -3.17 -7.27
C ASP A 285 -2.49 -3.54 -6.02
N GLY A 286 -2.08 -4.59 -5.32
CA GLY A 286 -2.71 -4.93 -4.05
C GLY A 286 -2.35 -3.94 -2.93
N VAL A 287 -1.04 -3.72 -2.76
CA VAL A 287 -0.48 -2.75 -1.81
C VAL A 287 0.59 -1.93 -2.51
N LYS A 288 0.50 -0.61 -2.48
CA LYS A 288 1.42 0.28 -3.20
C LYS A 288 1.93 1.43 -2.34
N SER A 289 3.24 1.67 -2.40
CA SER A 289 3.84 2.96 -2.05
C SER A 289 4.60 3.54 -3.24
N SER A 290 4.42 4.83 -3.51
CA SER A 290 4.75 5.43 -4.81
C SER A 290 5.63 6.69 -4.74
N ASN A 291 6.21 7.03 -3.58
CA ASN A 291 7.16 8.14 -3.49
C ASN A 291 8.56 7.66 -3.91
N ASP A 292 9.03 8.11 -5.06
CA ASP A 292 10.38 7.83 -5.57
C ASP A 292 11.31 9.06 -5.55
N GLU A 293 10.85 10.15 -4.93
CA GLU A 293 11.52 11.45 -4.91
C GLU A 293 12.34 11.66 -3.63
N ASP A 294 11.96 10.99 -2.53
CA ASP A 294 12.64 11.03 -1.24
C ASP A 294 13.20 9.64 -0.88
N PRO A 295 14.52 9.50 -0.68
CA PRO A 295 15.15 8.20 -0.41
C PRO A 295 14.75 7.56 0.93
N THR A 296 14.04 8.28 1.80
CA THR A 296 13.50 7.78 3.08
C THR A 296 12.00 7.45 3.03
N ARG A 297 11.36 7.64 1.87
CA ARG A 297 9.93 7.38 1.60
C ARG A 297 9.80 6.31 0.51
N GLY A 298 8.58 5.97 0.11
CA GLY A 298 8.29 5.01 -0.97
C GLY A 298 8.32 3.55 -0.54
N LEU A 299 8.25 3.30 0.77
CA LEU A 299 8.46 1.96 1.33
C LEU A 299 7.14 1.24 1.62
N VAL A 300 7.17 -0.08 1.47
CA VAL A 300 6.15 -0.98 2.04
C VAL A 300 6.81 -1.85 3.10
N SER A 301 6.31 -1.82 4.33
CA SER A 301 6.81 -2.61 5.45
C SER A 301 5.72 -3.47 6.07
N ILE A 302 5.90 -4.79 6.05
CA ILE A 302 4.97 -5.78 6.59
C ILE A 302 5.63 -6.48 7.77
N ASP A 303 5.15 -6.20 8.98
CA ASP A 303 5.60 -6.85 10.21
C ASP A 303 4.65 -7.96 10.68
N GLY A 304 3.41 -8.01 10.16
CA GLY A 304 2.39 -8.98 10.55
C GLY A 304 1.16 -8.98 9.64
N GLY A 305 0.14 -9.74 10.05
CA GLY A 305 -1.14 -9.88 9.35
C GLY A 305 -1.27 -11.09 8.42
N THR A 306 -2.50 -11.34 7.96
CA THR A 306 -2.85 -12.43 7.04
C THR A 306 -3.36 -11.88 5.70
N PHE A 307 -2.80 -12.33 4.58
CA PHE A 307 -3.10 -11.80 3.25
C PHE A 307 -3.72 -12.84 2.32
N ALA A 308 -4.79 -12.45 1.62
CA ALA A 308 -5.37 -13.17 0.50
C ALA A 308 -5.62 -12.18 -0.65
N MET A 309 -4.76 -12.20 -1.66
CA MET A 309 -4.72 -11.18 -2.71
C MET A 309 -4.91 -11.82 -4.09
N ASP A 310 -5.75 -11.19 -4.91
CA ASP A 310 -6.00 -11.53 -6.32
C ASP A 310 -6.04 -10.23 -7.12
N VAL A 311 -4.92 -9.87 -7.72
CA VAL A 311 -4.68 -8.54 -8.28
C VAL A 311 -4.21 -8.61 -9.73
N GLN A 312 -4.47 -7.55 -10.50
CA GLN A 312 -4.24 -7.54 -11.95
C GLN A 312 -2.97 -6.81 -12.37
N ASP A 313 -2.20 -6.28 -11.41
CA ASP A 313 -0.85 -5.78 -11.61
C ASP A 313 0.06 -6.45 -10.56
N ASP A 314 0.70 -5.68 -9.69
CA ASP A 314 1.58 -6.23 -8.67
C ASP A 314 0.87 -6.56 -7.35
N GLY A 315 1.30 -7.65 -6.71
CA GLY A 315 0.84 -8.00 -5.37
C GLY A 315 1.18 -6.90 -4.37
N VAL A 316 2.46 -6.62 -4.22
CA VAL A 316 2.98 -5.53 -3.39
C VAL A 316 4.04 -4.78 -4.19
N GLN A 317 3.87 -3.46 -4.36
CA GLN A 317 4.85 -2.59 -5.03
C GLN A 317 5.34 -1.48 -4.09
N ALA A 318 6.66 -1.39 -3.94
CA ALA A 318 7.34 -0.28 -3.29
C ALA A 318 8.19 0.50 -4.30
N ALA A 319 8.09 1.83 -4.28
CA ALA A 319 8.95 2.69 -5.09
C ALA A 319 10.43 2.68 -4.63
N THR A 320 10.72 2.34 -3.38
CA THR A 320 12.10 2.32 -2.87
C THR A 320 12.44 1.02 -2.15
N TYR A 321 11.65 0.64 -1.14
CA TYR A 321 12.02 -0.47 -0.27
C TYR A 321 10.82 -1.33 0.13
N LEU A 322 10.89 -2.61 -0.21
CA LEU A 322 9.97 -3.61 0.28
C LEU A 322 10.60 -4.38 1.44
N ARG A 323 10.01 -4.29 2.62
CA ARG A 323 10.42 -5.03 3.82
C ARG A 323 9.34 -6.01 4.27
N ILE A 324 9.67 -7.29 4.27
CA ILE A 324 8.82 -8.35 4.84
C ILE A 324 9.52 -8.90 6.09
N ALA A 325 9.03 -8.51 7.26
CA ALA A 325 9.53 -8.98 8.55
C ALA A 325 8.61 -9.98 9.24
N GLY A 326 7.35 -10.05 8.82
CA GLY A 326 6.37 -10.99 9.34
C GLY A 326 5.15 -11.12 8.44
N GLY A 327 4.07 -11.63 9.00
CA GLY A 327 2.82 -11.90 8.30
C GLY A 327 2.82 -13.23 7.54
N GLU A 328 1.65 -13.63 7.05
CA GLU A 328 1.48 -14.81 6.23
C GLU A 328 0.43 -14.58 5.14
N GLY A 329 0.52 -15.27 4.01
CA GLY A 329 -0.56 -15.14 3.03
C GLY A 329 -0.31 -15.75 1.67
N ILE A 330 -1.32 -15.57 0.83
CA ILE A 330 -1.34 -15.96 -0.58
C ILE A 330 -1.45 -14.68 -1.41
N VAL A 331 -0.51 -14.50 -2.33
CA VAL A 331 -0.51 -13.40 -3.29
C VAL A 331 -0.62 -13.99 -4.69
N LYS A 332 -1.67 -13.61 -5.41
CA LYS A 332 -1.83 -13.88 -6.83
C LYS A 332 -1.80 -12.55 -7.58
N ALA A 333 -0.77 -12.36 -8.37
CA ALA A 333 -0.54 -11.16 -9.15
C ALA A 333 -0.52 -11.52 -10.64
N ALA A 334 -1.02 -10.63 -11.49
CA ALA A 334 -0.93 -10.82 -12.93
C ALA A 334 0.44 -10.39 -13.47
N ASP A 335 1.13 -9.46 -12.81
CA ASP A 335 2.51 -9.13 -13.10
C ASP A 335 3.45 -9.69 -12.01
N HIS A 336 4.03 -8.89 -11.13
CA HIS A 336 4.97 -9.34 -10.10
C HIS A 336 4.28 -9.58 -8.75
N ALA A 337 4.68 -10.61 -8.00
CA ALA A 337 4.04 -10.83 -6.70
C ALA A 337 4.55 -9.83 -5.64
N LEU A 338 5.87 -9.61 -5.60
CA LEU A 338 6.55 -8.76 -4.63
C LEU A 338 7.58 -7.91 -5.37
N ARG A 339 7.28 -6.62 -5.57
CA ARG A 339 8.11 -5.70 -6.32
C ARG A 339 8.66 -4.57 -5.46
N SER A 340 9.92 -4.22 -5.72
CA SER A 340 10.54 -2.98 -5.29
C SER A 340 11.35 -2.38 -6.43
N GLU A 341 11.19 -1.09 -6.69
CA GLU A 341 11.96 -0.40 -7.74
C GLU A 341 13.42 -0.12 -7.35
N VAL A 342 13.83 -0.44 -6.11
CA VAL A 342 15.25 -0.33 -5.70
C VAL A 342 15.71 -1.57 -4.94
N GLU A 343 15.28 -1.76 -3.68
CA GLU A 343 15.72 -2.89 -2.85
C GLU A 343 14.55 -3.60 -2.16
N ALA A 344 14.70 -4.90 -1.89
CA ALA A 344 13.76 -5.66 -1.09
C ALA A 344 14.47 -6.57 -0.07
N ALA A 345 13.86 -6.76 1.10
CA ALA A 345 14.35 -7.70 2.09
C ALA A 345 13.24 -8.50 2.77
N MET A 346 13.50 -9.78 2.98
CA MET A 346 12.68 -10.70 3.74
C MET A 346 13.46 -11.22 4.96
N THR A 347 13.03 -10.83 6.16
CA THR A 347 13.64 -11.27 7.43
C THR A 347 12.74 -12.24 8.20
N GLY A 348 11.49 -12.40 7.77
CA GLY A 348 10.50 -13.26 8.40
C GLY A 348 9.25 -13.41 7.52
N GLY A 349 8.16 -13.89 8.13
CA GLY A 349 6.88 -14.12 7.44
C GLY A 349 6.81 -15.42 6.64
N SER A 350 5.62 -15.74 6.13
CA SER A 350 5.33 -16.95 5.36
C SER A 350 4.40 -16.66 4.18
N PHE A 351 4.97 -16.45 2.99
CA PHE A 351 4.22 -16.09 1.79
C PHE A 351 4.25 -17.19 0.75
N THR A 352 3.08 -17.47 0.17
CA THR A 352 2.93 -18.27 -1.04
C THR A 352 2.51 -17.36 -2.17
N VAL A 353 3.30 -17.32 -3.23
CA VAL A 353 3.09 -16.38 -4.34
C VAL A 353 2.92 -17.09 -5.67
N GLU A 354 2.07 -16.52 -6.51
CA GLU A 354 1.88 -16.87 -7.92
C GLU A 354 1.83 -15.54 -8.70
N ALA A 355 2.62 -15.46 -9.76
CA ALA A 355 2.84 -14.23 -10.53
C ALA A 355 2.77 -14.56 -12.03
N GLY A 356 2.34 -13.61 -12.86
CA GLY A 356 2.53 -13.74 -14.31
C GLY A 356 3.96 -13.38 -14.72
N GLY A 357 4.51 -12.32 -14.13
CA GLY A 357 5.91 -11.90 -14.23
C GLY A 357 6.78 -12.60 -13.20
N LYS A 358 7.34 -11.84 -12.26
CA LYS A 358 8.37 -12.35 -11.31
C LYS A 358 7.77 -12.67 -9.95
N GLY A 359 8.24 -13.73 -9.30
CA GLY A 359 7.86 -14.02 -7.91
C GLY A 359 8.34 -12.92 -6.96
N VAL A 360 9.58 -12.47 -7.11
CA VAL A 360 10.13 -11.27 -6.49
C VAL A 360 10.92 -10.49 -7.54
N ASN A 361 10.67 -9.19 -7.66
CA ASN A 361 11.45 -8.27 -8.49
C ASN A 361 11.95 -7.14 -7.59
N ALA A 362 13.27 -7.06 -7.39
CA ALA A 362 13.89 -5.93 -6.71
C ALA A 362 15.04 -5.47 -7.60
N GLU A 363 15.04 -4.24 -8.09
CA GLU A 363 15.97 -3.86 -9.16
C GLU A 363 17.44 -4.10 -8.81
N THR A 364 17.87 -3.68 -7.61
CA THR A 364 19.28 -3.73 -7.21
C THR A 364 19.61 -4.89 -6.27
N CYS A 365 18.79 -5.14 -5.24
CA CYS A 365 19.10 -6.18 -4.27
C CYS A 365 17.85 -6.82 -3.67
N PHE A 366 17.82 -8.15 -3.66
CA PHE A 366 16.95 -8.93 -2.79
C PHE A 366 17.74 -9.68 -1.73
N THR A 367 17.45 -9.41 -0.45
CA THR A 367 18.05 -10.12 0.68
C THR A 367 17.02 -10.95 1.45
N MET A 368 17.27 -12.25 1.60
CA MET A 368 16.48 -13.16 2.43
C MET A 368 17.30 -13.63 3.64
N ASP A 369 16.95 -13.11 4.82
CA ASP A 369 17.55 -13.39 6.13
C ASP A 369 16.66 -14.25 7.03
N GLY A 370 15.51 -14.72 6.52
CA GLY A 370 14.59 -15.58 7.26
C GLY A 370 13.23 -15.74 6.56
N GLY A 371 12.30 -16.39 7.28
CA GLY A 371 10.94 -16.62 6.80
C GLY A 371 10.79 -17.76 5.79
N THR A 372 9.61 -17.87 5.19
CA THR A 372 9.27 -18.87 4.17
C THR A 372 8.67 -18.19 2.94
N LEU A 373 9.31 -18.34 1.79
CA LEU A 373 8.81 -17.87 0.49
C LEU A 373 8.61 -19.06 -0.45
N ASN A 374 7.35 -19.29 -0.83
CA ASN A 374 6.97 -20.32 -1.79
C ASN A 374 6.47 -19.66 -3.08
N VAL A 375 7.35 -19.52 -4.08
CA VAL A 375 6.96 -19.13 -5.45
C VAL A 375 6.43 -20.37 -6.16
N THR A 376 5.11 -20.41 -6.38
CA THR A 376 4.41 -21.60 -6.91
C THR A 376 4.22 -21.58 -8.43
N GLY A 377 4.38 -20.41 -9.04
CA GLY A 377 4.36 -20.19 -10.48
C GLY A 377 4.74 -18.74 -10.79
N SER A 378 5.64 -18.56 -11.75
CA SER A 378 6.08 -17.26 -12.27
C SER A 378 6.86 -17.45 -13.58
N GLU A 379 7.10 -16.38 -14.34
CA GLU A 379 8.07 -16.39 -15.43
C GLU A 379 9.48 -16.64 -14.88
N GLU A 380 9.93 -15.80 -13.94
CA GLU A 380 11.12 -16.04 -13.14
C GLU A 380 10.81 -16.01 -11.65
N GLY A 381 11.58 -16.75 -10.85
CA GLY A 381 11.34 -16.83 -9.41
C GLY A 381 11.71 -15.53 -8.69
N ILE A 382 12.99 -15.14 -8.78
CA ILE A 382 13.54 -13.92 -8.19
C ILE A 382 14.40 -13.22 -9.24
N GLU A 383 14.21 -11.92 -9.43
CA GLU A 383 15.05 -11.07 -10.26
C GLU A 383 15.58 -9.88 -9.46
N ALA A 384 16.89 -9.65 -9.53
CA ALA A 384 17.60 -8.50 -8.98
C ALA A 384 19.04 -8.43 -9.52
N GLU A 385 19.75 -7.31 -9.34
CA GLU A 385 21.21 -7.28 -9.57
C GLU A 385 21.98 -8.18 -8.60
N GLU A 386 21.63 -8.14 -7.32
CA GLU A 386 22.18 -9.00 -6.29
C GLU A 386 21.07 -9.78 -5.57
N VAL A 387 21.24 -11.10 -5.46
CA VAL A 387 20.34 -11.96 -4.68
C VAL A 387 21.14 -12.63 -3.56
N ILE A 388 20.77 -12.33 -2.31
CA ILE A 388 21.42 -12.83 -1.11
C ILE A 388 20.41 -13.68 -0.33
N VAL A 389 20.71 -14.96 -0.11
CA VAL A 389 19.89 -15.84 0.72
C VAL A 389 20.75 -16.40 1.85
N ASN A 390 20.58 -15.85 3.05
CA ASN A 390 21.35 -16.18 4.25
C ASN A 390 20.65 -17.22 5.14
N ASP A 391 19.33 -17.14 5.26
CA ASP A 391 18.50 -18.06 6.06
C ASP A 391 17.05 -18.12 5.53
N GLY A 392 16.23 -19.00 6.09
CA GLY A 392 14.83 -19.20 5.72
C GLY A 392 14.59 -20.40 4.80
N GLU A 393 13.36 -20.50 4.30
CA GLU A 393 12.94 -21.54 3.35
C GLU A 393 12.46 -20.89 2.05
N LEU A 394 13.16 -21.16 0.96
CA LEU A 394 12.85 -20.65 -0.38
C LEU A 394 12.54 -21.83 -1.31
N ASN A 395 11.29 -21.90 -1.77
CA ASN A 395 10.84 -22.89 -2.76
C ASN A 395 10.37 -22.14 -4.02
N ILE A 396 10.92 -22.51 -5.18
CA ILE A 396 10.63 -21.81 -6.45
C ILE A 396 10.20 -22.80 -7.53
N VAL A 397 9.09 -22.48 -8.18
CA VAL A 397 8.64 -23.03 -9.45
C VAL A 397 8.45 -21.86 -10.41
N ALA A 398 9.33 -21.77 -11.41
CA ALA A 398 9.30 -20.77 -12.46
C ALA A 398 9.33 -21.44 -13.83
N SER A 399 8.80 -20.78 -14.86
CA SER A 399 8.83 -21.30 -16.24
C SER A 399 10.14 -21.03 -16.97
N ASP A 400 10.87 -19.99 -16.56
CA ASP A 400 12.22 -19.68 -17.00
C ASP A 400 13.22 -19.84 -15.84
N ASP A 401 13.93 -18.77 -15.44
CA ASP A 401 14.93 -18.83 -14.40
C ASP A 401 14.34 -18.87 -12.99
N GLY A 402 14.85 -19.77 -12.15
CA GLY A 402 14.49 -19.76 -10.73
C GLY A 402 15.00 -18.52 -10.00
N ILE A 403 16.23 -18.09 -10.32
CA ILE A 403 16.85 -16.87 -9.81
C ILE A 403 17.64 -16.25 -10.96
N ASN A 404 17.30 -15.03 -11.34
CA ASN A 404 17.97 -14.23 -12.36
C ASN A 404 18.70 -13.06 -11.71
N ALA A 405 20.03 -13.18 -11.59
CA ALA A 405 20.87 -12.09 -11.10
C ALA A 405 21.38 -11.27 -12.29
N ALA A 406 20.68 -10.19 -12.65
CA ALA A 406 20.89 -9.40 -13.86
C ALA A 406 21.05 -7.91 -13.56
N VAL A 407 21.71 -7.17 -14.45
CA VAL A 407 21.99 -5.74 -14.26
C VAL A 407 20.70 -5.00 -13.89
N ALA A 408 20.76 -4.15 -12.85
CA ALA A 408 19.64 -3.29 -12.47
C ALA A 408 19.32 -2.32 -13.62
N GLU A 409 18.06 -2.27 -14.02
CA GLU A 409 17.59 -1.36 -15.06
C GLU A 409 16.44 -0.54 -14.48
N ARG A 410 16.48 0.78 -14.68
CA ARG A 410 15.32 1.63 -14.43
C ARG A 410 14.78 2.04 -15.78
N SER A 411 13.54 1.70 -16.10
CA SER A 411 12.82 2.39 -17.16
C SER A 411 12.85 3.89 -16.85
N ASP A 412 13.16 4.72 -17.85
CA ASP A 412 12.92 6.17 -17.77
C ASP A 412 11.39 6.41 -17.77
N GLU A 413 10.72 6.00 -16.70
CA GLU A 413 9.34 6.40 -16.41
C GLU A 413 9.41 7.76 -15.73
N SER A 414 9.64 8.78 -16.55
CA SER A 414 9.46 10.16 -16.14
C SER A 414 7.97 10.37 -15.84
N ALA A 415 7.64 10.33 -14.55
CA ALA A 415 6.32 10.59 -13.97
C ALA A 415 5.23 9.59 -14.40
N ASP A 416 4.41 9.20 -13.41
CA ASP A 416 3.03 8.82 -13.65
C ASP A 416 2.47 9.72 -14.76
N ALA A 417 2.02 9.10 -15.84
CA ALA A 417 1.12 9.75 -16.77
C ALA A 417 -0.22 9.96 -16.06
N GLU A 418 -0.23 10.95 -15.17
CA GLU A 418 -1.33 11.86 -14.88
C GLU A 418 -1.86 12.38 -16.23
N GLY A 419 -2.69 11.55 -16.88
CA GLY A 419 -3.27 11.84 -18.18
C GLY A 419 -3.01 10.77 -19.23
N SER A 420 -3.79 9.68 -19.18
CA SER A 420 -4.26 9.04 -20.42
C SER A 420 -5.76 8.85 -20.38
N SER A 421 -6.43 9.74 -21.09
CA SER A 421 -7.85 9.68 -21.39
C SER A 421 -8.19 8.42 -22.20
N ALA A 422 -9.22 7.72 -21.73
CA ALA A 422 -10.25 7.03 -22.50
C ALA A 422 -9.88 6.51 -23.90
N ALA A 423 -9.73 5.19 -24.04
CA ALA A 423 -9.97 4.49 -25.30
C ALA A 423 -11.04 3.42 -25.13
N SER A 424 -12.27 3.83 -25.48
CA SER A 424 -13.37 3.05 -26.05
C SER A 424 -13.21 1.53 -26.23
N ASN A 425 -14.18 0.79 -25.71
CA ASN A 425 -14.76 -0.35 -26.42
C ASN A 425 -16.29 -0.34 -26.22
N ALA A 426 -16.96 0.47 -27.05
CA ALA A 426 -18.35 0.25 -27.39
C ALA A 426 -18.41 -0.81 -28.49
N ALA A 427 -19.19 -1.85 -28.22
CA ALA A 427 -19.46 -2.97 -29.09
C ALA A 427 -19.86 -2.54 -30.51
N GLY A 428 -19.29 -3.24 -31.50
CA GLY A 428 -19.75 -3.18 -32.87
C GLY A 428 -21.18 -3.68 -33.00
N MET A 429 -22.10 -2.78 -33.33
CA MET A 429 -23.34 -3.11 -34.02
C MET A 429 -23.28 -2.53 -35.43
N SER A 430 -23.20 -3.44 -36.39
CA SER A 430 -23.38 -3.19 -37.82
C SER A 430 -24.80 -2.71 -38.11
N ALA A 431 -24.95 -1.54 -38.75
CA ALA A 431 -26.14 -1.22 -39.53
C ALA A 431 -25.81 -0.18 -40.62
N GLU A 432 -26.10 -0.57 -41.85
CA GLU A 432 -26.00 0.19 -43.08
C GLU A 432 -26.88 1.46 -43.09
N GLY A 433 -26.43 2.49 -43.81
CA GLY A 433 -27.34 3.29 -44.64
C GLY A 433 -27.25 4.81 -44.49
N GLY A 434 -26.73 5.45 -45.54
CA GLY A 434 -27.42 6.58 -46.18
C GLY A 434 -27.16 8.00 -45.65
N GLU A 435 -26.20 8.67 -46.27
CA GLU A 435 -26.31 10.12 -46.60
C GLU A 435 -27.46 10.34 -47.61
N PRO A 436 -28.13 11.52 -47.69
CA PRO A 436 -27.44 12.82 -47.80
C PRO A 436 -28.09 14.07 -47.16
N GLN A 437 -27.22 15.08 -47.03
CA GLN A 437 -27.43 16.54 -46.86
C GLN A 437 -28.54 17.14 -47.77
N PRO A 438 -29.15 18.33 -47.44
CA PRO A 438 -28.51 19.61 -47.79
C PRO A 438 -28.81 20.87 -46.92
N GLN A 439 -27.82 21.77 -46.90
CA GLN A 439 -27.81 23.24 -47.07
C GLN A 439 -28.90 24.14 -46.43
N GLY A 440 -28.43 25.20 -45.76
CA GLY A 440 -29.19 26.44 -45.51
C GLY A 440 -28.33 27.56 -44.93
N GLU A 441 -28.44 28.75 -45.49
CA GLU A 441 -27.51 29.89 -45.43
C GLU A 441 -27.89 30.98 -44.40
N THR A 442 -26.86 31.66 -43.90
CA THR A 442 -26.73 33.09 -43.51
C THR A 442 -27.33 33.68 -42.21
N PRO A 443 -26.66 34.74 -41.64
CA PRO A 443 -26.91 35.36 -40.34
C PRO A 443 -27.54 36.77 -40.44
N ASP A 444 -28.05 37.30 -39.32
CA ASP A 444 -28.16 38.76 -39.06
C ASP A 444 -28.66 39.04 -37.63
N GLY A 445 -28.15 40.12 -37.00
CA GLY A 445 -28.92 40.85 -35.98
C GLY A 445 -28.18 41.44 -34.77
N ASN A 446 -27.70 42.67 -34.92
CA ASN A 446 -27.16 43.59 -33.91
C ASN A 446 -28.00 43.76 -32.62
N GLY A 447 -27.33 44.16 -31.53
CA GLY A 447 -27.90 45.09 -30.54
C GLY A 447 -27.24 45.15 -29.15
N ALA A 448 -26.27 46.04 -28.97
CA ALA A 448 -25.95 46.67 -27.66
C ALA A 448 -26.42 48.14 -27.72
N PRO A 449 -26.70 48.84 -26.60
CA PRO A 449 -25.61 49.45 -25.82
C PRO A 449 -25.84 49.70 -24.31
N ASP A 450 -24.72 50.00 -23.62
CA ASP A 450 -24.51 51.02 -22.54
C ASP A 450 -25.25 50.88 -21.18
N GLY A 451 -24.65 50.96 -19.99
CA GLY A 451 -23.27 51.11 -19.52
C GLY A 451 -23.20 51.76 -18.12
N SER A 452 -21.99 51.72 -17.54
CA SER A 452 -21.43 52.58 -16.48
C SER A 452 -21.88 52.43 -15.00
N GLY A 453 -20.86 52.39 -14.11
CA GLY A 453 -21.00 52.86 -12.73
C GLY A 453 -20.10 52.21 -11.67
N VAL A 454 -18.81 52.57 -11.60
CA VAL A 454 -18.01 52.59 -10.35
C VAL A 454 -17.80 54.08 -9.99
N PRO A 455 -17.67 54.50 -8.71
CA PRO A 455 -16.31 54.62 -8.15
C PRO A 455 -16.16 54.51 -6.60
N ASP A 456 -14.92 54.15 -6.22
CA ASP A 456 -14.04 54.65 -5.14
C ASP A 456 -14.41 54.68 -3.63
N GLY A 457 -13.44 54.26 -2.80
CA GLY A 457 -13.19 54.84 -1.47
C GLY A 457 -12.41 54.00 -0.45
N ALA A 458 -11.07 54.11 -0.44
CA ALA A 458 -10.20 53.93 0.76
C ALA A 458 -9.81 55.35 1.29
N PRO A 459 -9.15 55.61 2.46
CA PRO A 459 -8.25 54.75 3.24
C PRO A 459 -8.22 54.98 4.80
N ASP A 460 -7.17 54.45 5.44
CA ASP A 460 -6.49 54.83 6.71
C ASP A 460 -6.92 54.25 8.07
N GLY A 461 -5.93 53.71 8.81
CA GLY A 461 -6.03 53.58 10.28
C GLY A 461 -5.09 52.59 11.01
N ALA A 462 -3.78 52.88 11.04
CA ALA A 462 -2.80 52.68 12.12
C ALA A 462 -2.85 51.49 13.13
N MET A 463 -1.69 50.82 13.27
CA MET A 463 -1.28 50.03 14.44
C MET A 463 -1.16 50.89 15.73
N PRO A 464 -1.23 50.24 16.91
CA PRO A 464 -0.17 50.44 17.89
C PRO A 464 0.45 49.14 18.38
N GLN A 465 1.77 49.19 18.58
CA GLN A 465 2.55 48.31 19.44
C GLN A 465 2.21 48.58 20.91
N ASP A 466 2.07 47.51 21.69
CA ASP A 466 2.44 47.33 23.10
C ASP A 466 1.93 45.90 23.44
N GLY A 467 2.72 44.88 23.77
CA GLY A 467 3.81 44.88 24.71
C GLY A 467 3.34 44.42 26.09
N GLN A 468 2.71 43.24 26.22
CA GLN A 468 2.57 42.53 27.51
C GLN A 468 2.10 41.08 27.34
N ALA A 469 2.91 40.13 27.82
CA ALA A 469 2.56 38.73 27.97
C ALA A 469 1.59 38.55 29.17
N PRO A 470 0.59 37.66 29.09
CA PRO A 470 -0.22 37.33 30.26
C PRO A 470 0.56 36.44 31.25
N GLU A 471 0.51 36.83 32.52
CA GLU A 471 1.07 36.10 33.67
C GLU A 471 0.31 34.79 33.94
N PRO A 472 0.99 33.73 34.42
CA PRO A 472 0.31 32.51 34.86
C PRO A 472 -0.38 32.72 36.23
N PRO A 473 -1.51 32.04 36.49
CA PRO A 473 -2.20 32.13 37.76
C PRO A 473 -1.36 31.57 38.92
N GLU A 474 -1.34 32.32 40.03
CA GLU A 474 -0.68 31.96 41.29
C GLU A 474 -1.36 30.76 41.97
N GLY A 475 -0.59 29.74 42.37
CA GLY A 475 -1.10 28.66 43.21
C GLY A 475 -0.44 27.27 43.14
N PHE A 476 0.81 27.13 42.71
CA PHE A 476 1.52 25.84 42.84
C PHE A 476 2.92 26.04 43.43
N ASP A 477 2.95 25.91 44.75
CA ASP A 477 4.10 25.86 45.63
C ASP A 477 4.83 24.52 45.47
N GLY A 478 6.00 24.60 44.85
CA GLY A 478 6.94 23.49 44.75
C GLY A 478 7.43 23.03 46.12
N GLN A 479 6.81 21.97 46.64
CA GLN A 479 7.37 21.08 47.66
C GLN A 479 7.12 19.63 47.27
N MET A 480 8.21 18.91 46.97
CA MET A 480 8.20 17.45 46.91
C MET A 480 8.04 16.88 48.33
N PRO A 481 7.11 15.95 48.56
CA PRO A 481 7.15 15.08 49.72
C PRO A 481 7.97 13.82 49.45
N ASP A 482 8.56 13.39 50.54
CA ASP A 482 9.45 12.27 50.77
C ASP A 482 8.80 10.90 50.62
N GLY A 483 9.43 10.04 49.80
CA GLY A 483 9.96 8.74 50.24
C GLY A 483 9.11 7.79 51.10
N THR A 484 7.78 7.81 51.04
CA THR A 484 6.94 6.85 51.78
C THR A 484 5.78 6.34 50.92
N MET A 485 5.85 5.06 50.55
CA MET A 485 4.75 4.33 49.92
C MET A 485 3.66 4.03 50.96
N PRO A 486 2.36 4.20 50.64
CA PRO A 486 1.28 3.70 51.48
C PRO A 486 1.00 2.21 51.23
N ASP A 487 0.76 1.49 52.33
CA ASP A 487 0.45 0.06 52.43
C ASP A 487 -0.73 -0.40 51.56
N LEU A 488 -0.54 -1.51 50.83
CA LEU A 488 -1.60 -2.26 50.17
C LEU A 488 -2.12 -3.37 51.11
N PRO A 489 -3.44 -3.60 51.20
CA PRO A 489 -3.98 -4.71 51.99
C PRO A 489 -3.70 -6.07 51.32
N GLU A 490 -3.22 -7.02 52.14
CA GLU A 490 -2.97 -8.42 51.77
C GLU A 490 -4.25 -9.14 51.32
N GLY A 491 -4.18 -9.82 50.19
CA GLY A 491 -5.26 -10.63 49.63
C GLY A 491 -4.76 -11.67 48.63
N GLU A 492 -4.39 -12.83 49.17
CA GLU A 492 -4.39 -14.18 48.58
C GLU A 492 -3.84 -14.40 47.15
N VAL A 493 -2.59 -14.84 47.11
CA VAL A 493 -2.01 -15.66 46.02
C VAL A 493 -2.60 -17.09 46.06
N PRO A 494 -3.23 -17.60 44.99
CA PRO A 494 -3.65 -18.99 44.95
C PRO A 494 -2.45 -19.93 44.78
N THR A 495 -2.20 -20.75 45.78
CA THR A 495 -1.28 -21.90 45.72
C THR A 495 -1.89 -23.03 44.89
N MET A 496 -1.10 -23.61 43.99
CA MET A 496 -1.41 -24.83 43.25
C MET A 496 -1.72 -26.02 44.19
N PRO A 497 -2.75 -26.84 43.94
CA PRO A 497 -2.87 -28.14 44.59
C PRO A 497 -1.92 -29.16 43.96
N GLU A 498 -1.00 -29.70 44.77
CA GLU A 498 -0.44 -31.03 44.56
C GLU A 498 -1.59 -32.04 44.74
N ASP A 499 -2.12 -32.55 43.63
CA ASP A 499 -2.55 -33.95 43.46
C ASP A 499 -3.23 -34.09 42.08
N GLY A 500 -2.75 -35.04 41.27
CA GLY A 500 -3.12 -35.22 39.87
C GLY A 500 -4.55 -35.74 39.64
N GLN A 501 -5.56 -34.88 39.84
CA GLN A 501 -6.94 -35.12 39.43
C GLN A 501 -7.42 -33.99 38.51
N MET A 502 -7.89 -34.36 37.30
CA MET A 502 -8.50 -33.42 36.36
C MET A 502 -9.87 -32.94 36.88
N PRO A 503 -10.26 -31.67 36.63
CA PRO A 503 -11.56 -31.16 37.04
C PRO A 503 -12.71 -31.84 36.28
N GLU A 504 -13.83 -32.06 36.96
CA GLU A 504 -15.06 -32.63 36.39
C GLU A 504 -15.72 -31.67 35.38
N PRO A 505 -16.35 -32.20 34.30
CA PRO A 505 -17.04 -31.38 33.32
C PRO A 505 -18.35 -30.80 33.88
N PRO A 506 -18.79 -29.62 33.41
CA PRO A 506 -19.98 -28.95 33.90
C PRO A 506 -21.28 -29.74 33.64
N GLU A 507 -22.27 -29.55 34.51
CA GLU A 507 -23.57 -30.24 34.44
C GLU A 507 -24.27 -30.00 33.10
N GLY A 508 -24.60 -31.10 32.39
CA GLY A 508 -25.26 -31.09 31.09
C GLY A 508 -24.56 -31.85 29.97
N PHE A 509 -23.40 -32.46 30.23
CA PHE A 509 -22.68 -33.30 29.26
C PHE A 509 -23.11 -34.78 29.37
N ASP A 510 -24.03 -35.23 28.53
CA ASP A 510 -24.44 -36.63 28.42
C ASP A 510 -23.51 -37.40 27.47
N GLY A 511 -22.45 -37.96 28.07
CA GLY A 511 -21.40 -38.72 27.38
C GLY A 511 -21.88 -39.97 26.64
N GLN A 512 -22.43 -39.79 25.44
CA GLN A 512 -22.64 -40.86 24.47
C GLN A 512 -21.61 -40.74 23.34
N MET A 513 -20.55 -41.55 23.44
CA MET A 513 -19.77 -41.93 22.26
C MET A 513 -20.67 -42.76 21.34
N PRO A 514 -20.69 -42.52 20.02
CA PRO A 514 -21.49 -43.35 19.12
C PRO A 514 -20.91 -44.77 19.06
N GLU A 515 -21.74 -45.77 19.37
CA GLU A 515 -21.40 -47.17 19.18
C GLU A 515 -21.26 -47.50 17.68
N ARG A 516 -20.23 -48.30 17.37
CA ARG A 516 -19.98 -48.82 16.03
C ARG A 516 -21.10 -49.80 15.63
N PRO A 517 -21.73 -49.69 14.45
CA PRO A 517 -22.69 -50.68 14.00
C PRO A 517 -22.01 -52.05 13.81
N GLU A 518 -22.64 -53.12 14.29
CA GLU A 518 -22.18 -54.48 14.05
C GLU A 518 -22.27 -54.81 12.54
N GLY A 519 -21.13 -55.16 11.93
CA GLY A 519 -21.09 -55.82 10.60
C GLY A 519 -20.33 -55.13 9.45
N ALA A 520 -19.55 -54.07 9.66
CA ALA A 520 -18.78 -53.45 8.57
C ALA A 520 -17.36 -54.04 8.43
N GLU A 521 -17.14 -54.89 7.43
CA GLU A 521 -15.80 -55.25 6.92
C GLU A 521 -15.19 -54.08 6.13
N GLY A 522 -13.86 -54.00 6.17
CA GLY A 522 -13.10 -52.82 5.75
C GLY A 522 -13.10 -52.51 4.26
N GLY A 523 -12.90 -51.23 3.97
CA GLY A 523 -12.36 -50.74 2.70
C GLY A 523 -13.37 -50.53 1.58
N GLN A 524 -14.20 -49.48 1.69
CA GLN A 524 -14.73 -48.68 0.57
C GLN A 524 -15.65 -47.57 1.12
N MET A 525 -15.35 -46.30 0.82
CA MET A 525 -16.22 -45.17 1.17
C MET A 525 -17.36 -45.05 0.14
N PRO A 526 -18.64 -44.93 0.54
CA PRO A 526 -19.72 -44.64 -0.38
C PRO A 526 -19.80 -43.14 -0.70
N ARG A 527 -20.05 -42.82 -1.98
CA ARG A 527 -20.44 -41.49 -2.47
C ARG A 527 -21.79 -41.10 -1.86
N ALA A 528 -21.87 -39.93 -1.23
CA ALA A 528 -23.12 -39.25 -0.90
C ALA A 528 -23.23 -37.93 -1.67
N ALA A 529 -24.46 -37.63 -2.08
CA ALA A 529 -24.84 -36.64 -3.06
C ALA A 529 -24.98 -35.21 -2.50
N ALA A 530 -24.95 -34.28 -3.45
CA ALA A 530 -24.93 -32.83 -3.37
C ALA A 530 -25.89 -32.14 -2.37
N ALA A 531 -25.35 -31.16 -1.65
CA ALA A 531 -26.04 -29.94 -1.24
C ALA A 531 -25.14 -28.75 -1.61
N THR A 532 -25.70 -27.81 -2.35
CA THR A 532 -25.02 -26.66 -2.99
C THR A 532 -24.97 -25.45 -2.07
N TRP A 533 -23.75 -24.98 -1.73
CA TRP A 533 -23.43 -23.65 -1.17
C TRP A 533 -22.06 -23.19 -1.73
N PRO A 534 -21.79 -21.87 -1.83
CA PRO A 534 -20.85 -21.30 -2.80
C PRO A 534 -19.38 -21.51 -2.42
N THR A 535 -18.55 -21.73 -3.43
CA THR A 535 -17.13 -22.04 -3.36
C THR A 535 -16.27 -20.79 -3.39
N TRP A 536 -15.57 -20.51 -2.30
CA TRP A 536 -14.12 -20.21 -2.25
C TRP A 536 -13.68 -20.30 -0.78
N ALA A 537 -12.42 -20.66 -0.54
CA ALA A 537 -11.83 -21.05 0.76
C ALA A 537 -12.03 -22.53 1.19
N ALA A 538 -11.26 -23.44 0.56
CA ALA A 538 -10.78 -24.66 1.20
C ALA A 538 -9.60 -25.27 0.42
N GLN A 539 -8.37 -24.82 0.69
CA GLN A 539 -7.17 -25.64 0.51
C GLN A 539 -6.20 -25.36 1.66
N ALA A 540 -6.49 -25.92 2.83
CA ALA A 540 -5.46 -26.21 3.81
C ALA A 540 -4.83 -27.55 3.44
N VAL A 541 -3.68 -27.53 2.77
CA VAL A 541 -2.90 -28.73 2.47
C VAL A 541 -2.07 -29.08 3.71
N LEU A 542 -2.51 -30.11 4.44
CA LEU A 542 -1.68 -30.82 5.42
C LEU A 542 -0.60 -31.61 4.66
N TRP A 543 0.68 -31.31 4.90
CA TRP A 543 1.78 -32.23 4.57
C TRP A 543 2.52 -32.72 5.82
N ALA A 544 2.52 -34.04 5.98
CA ALA A 544 3.44 -34.77 6.85
C ALA A 544 4.79 -34.96 6.14
N PRO A 545 5.93 -34.98 6.85
CA PRO A 545 7.24 -35.01 6.21
C PRO A 545 7.53 -36.43 5.71
N THR A 546 7.60 -36.61 4.40
CA THR A 546 8.15 -37.82 3.79
C THR A 546 9.51 -37.49 3.19
N ARG A 547 10.58 -38.00 3.82
CA ARG A 547 11.95 -37.91 3.30
C ARG A 547 12.04 -38.58 1.93
N ALA A 548 12.29 -37.80 0.87
CA ALA A 548 12.73 -38.32 -0.42
C ALA A 548 14.25 -38.09 -0.59
N ARG A 549 15.00 -39.17 -0.81
CA ARG A 549 16.39 -39.13 -1.26
C ARG A 549 16.42 -38.81 -2.76
N ILE A 550 17.18 -37.81 -3.14
CA ILE A 550 17.52 -37.53 -4.55
C ILE A 550 18.44 -38.63 -5.07
N ALA A 551 18.01 -39.34 -6.12
CA ALA A 551 18.88 -40.15 -6.97
C ALA A 551 19.22 -39.34 -8.23
N SER A 552 20.48 -38.94 -8.35
CA SER A 552 21.04 -38.40 -9.59
C SER A 552 21.11 -39.50 -10.66
N SER A 553 20.53 -39.27 -11.83
CA SER A 553 20.87 -40.02 -13.05
C SER A 553 21.47 -39.08 -14.09
N ARG A 554 22.80 -39.18 -14.25
CA ARG A 554 23.54 -38.69 -15.43
C ARG A 554 23.08 -39.45 -16.68
N SER A 555 22.81 -38.73 -17.76
CA SER A 555 22.80 -39.27 -19.11
C SER A 555 23.93 -38.63 -19.91
N MET A 556 25.07 -39.33 -19.99
CA MET A 556 26.01 -39.19 -21.10
C MET A 556 25.46 -40.02 -22.26
N ALA A 557 25.23 -39.39 -23.41
CA ALA A 557 25.16 -40.08 -24.68
C ALA A 557 26.37 -39.64 -25.52
N ALA A 558 27.35 -40.54 -25.62
CA ALA A 558 28.39 -40.48 -26.63
C ALA A 558 28.00 -41.40 -27.79
N ARG A 559 27.96 -40.85 -29.00
CA ARG A 559 28.59 -41.41 -30.20
C ARG A 559 28.82 -40.32 -31.22
#